data_AF-A0A938Q8K9-F1
#
_entry.id   AF-A0A938Q8K9-F1
#
_cell.length_a   1.000
_cell.length_b   1.000
_cell.length_c   1.000
_cell.angle_alpha   90.00
_cell.angle_beta   90.00
_cell.angle_gamma   90.00
#
_symmetry.space_group_name_H-M   'P 1'
#
loop_
_entity.id
_entity.type
_entity.pdbx_description
1 polymer ?
#
loop_
_entity_poly.entity_id
_entity_poly.type
_entity_poly.pdbx_seq_one_letter_code
_entity_poly.pdbx_strand_id
1 'polypeptide(L)'
;MRHLEKALSLAEKQGRVSLSSAISSVIGRLYFQQQRIGDAAQYYEKSIQDIESFRGLIDNENRRQAYFEEGLGAYIGMIQLRHAEDRFTDAFNYNERSRSRVFLDLLGTRVRLSKEKADLADEERRLQRLVAEMKAQVDVEGGTTLVSIEAKRSLSAAERTYRSFLTRVRERDREQASLRTVEPLTASQVQKLLDPGQTLVEYFTTESEVFVWVVERKFLSSRRLALRKSDLLKQIKLLREQISNIGGLET
;
A
#
# COMPACT_ATOMS: atom_id res chain seq x y z
N MET A 1 23.15 -4.76 19.79
CA MET A 1 23.55 -4.03 18.57
C MET A 1 24.34 -4.91 17.59
N ARG A 2 25.57 -5.34 17.89
CA ARG A 2 26.42 -6.14 16.96
C ARG A 2 25.74 -7.38 16.34
N HIS A 3 24.94 -8.12 17.11
CA HIS A 3 24.23 -9.30 16.58
C HIS A 3 23.13 -8.94 15.57
N LEU A 4 22.44 -7.81 15.77
CA LEU A 4 21.38 -7.35 14.86
C LEU A 4 21.97 -6.77 13.56
N GLU A 5 23.07 -6.05 13.62
CA GLU A 5 23.79 -5.56 12.43
C GLU A 5 24.33 -6.73 11.60
N LYS A 6 24.86 -7.77 12.26
CA LYS A 6 25.27 -9.01 11.58
C LYS A 6 24.08 -9.73 10.95
N ALA A 7 22.94 -9.79 11.65
CA ALA A 7 21.71 -10.39 11.12
C ALA A 7 21.16 -9.60 9.91
N LEU A 8 21.21 -8.25 9.96
CA LEU A 8 20.83 -7.38 8.85
C LEU A 8 21.71 -7.67 7.63
N SER A 9 23.03 -7.69 7.79
CA SER A 9 23.97 -7.98 6.69
C SER A 9 23.72 -9.36 6.08
N LEU A 10 23.39 -10.37 6.89
CA LEU A 10 23.04 -11.70 6.38
C LEU A 10 21.71 -11.71 5.61
N ALA A 11 20.69 -11.02 6.13
CA ALA A 11 19.39 -10.89 5.46
C ALA A 11 19.51 -10.19 4.11
N GLU A 12 20.31 -9.12 4.03
CA GLU A 12 20.59 -8.38 2.80
C GLU A 12 21.34 -9.24 1.78
N LYS A 13 22.38 -9.97 2.19
CA LYS A 13 23.12 -10.89 1.31
C LYS A 13 22.23 -12.00 0.73
N GLN A 14 21.20 -12.39 1.46
CA GLN A 14 20.23 -13.40 1.02
C GLN A 14 19.05 -12.81 0.23
N GLY A 15 19.02 -11.49 0.01
CA GLY A 15 17.92 -10.81 -0.67
C GLY A 15 16.58 -10.85 0.10
N ARG A 16 16.61 -11.10 1.41
CA ARG A 16 15.40 -11.21 2.24
C ARG A 16 14.91 -9.83 2.67
N VAL A 17 14.36 -9.05 1.74
CA VAL A 17 14.00 -7.63 1.95
C VAL A 17 13.03 -7.42 3.13
N SER A 18 12.01 -8.28 3.27
CA SER A 18 11.09 -8.24 4.41
C SER A 18 11.77 -8.44 5.77
N LEU A 19 12.79 -9.31 5.83
CA LEU A 19 13.55 -9.52 7.06
C LEU A 19 14.51 -8.35 7.31
N SER A 20 15.16 -7.83 6.27
CA SER A 20 16.05 -6.67 6.37
C SER A 20 15.33 -5.42 6.84
N SER A 21 14.11 -5.16 6.34
CA SER A 21 13.29 -4.02 6.77
C SER A 21 12.88 -4.17 8.23
N ALA A 22 12.38 -5.34 8.64
CA ALA A 22 12.01 -5.61 10.03
C ALA A 22 13.21 -5.43 10.99
N ILE A 23 14.38 -5.97 10.66
CA ILE A 23 15.59 -5.81 11.47
C ILE A 23 16.01 -4.33 11.53
N SER A 24 15.95 -3.60 10.42
CA SER A 24 16.28 -2.16 10.38
C SER A 24 15.35 -1.35 11.28
N SER A 25 14.04 -1.62 11.27
CA SER A 25 13.08 -0.99 12.18
C SER A 25 13.39 -1.25 13.65
N VAL A 26 13.79 -2.49 14.00
CA VAL A 26 14.21 -2.84 15.36
C VAL A 26 15.49 -2.11 15.76
N ILE A 27 16.50 -2.06 14.89
CA ILE A 27 17.75 -1.33 15.14
C ILE A 27 17.47 0.16 15.33
N GLY A 28 16.64 0.76 14.47
CA GLY A 28 16.22 2.16 14.59
C GLY A 28 15.57 2.45 15.95
N ARG A 29 14.69 1.58 16.41
CA ARG A 29 14.06 1.68 17.74
C ARG A 29 15.07 1.63 18.88
N LEU A 30 16.03 0.71 18.81
CA LEU A 30 17.06 0.57 19.84
C LEU A 30 17.98 1.79 19.88
N TYR A 31 18.34 2.35 18.73
CA TYR A 31 19.12 3.59 18.67
C TYR A 31 18.32 4.78 19.20
N PHE A 32 17.03 4.85 18.90
CA PHE A 32 16.15 5.91 19.41
C PHE A 32 16.05 5.88 20.94
N GLN A 33 15.89 4.69 21.52
CA GLN A 33 15.89 4.49 22.97
C GLN A 33 17.23 4.89 23.63
N GLN A 34 18.34 4.78 22.90
CA GLN A 34 19.67 5.22 23.34
C GLN A 34 19.95 6.70 23.08
N GLN A 35 18.95 7.48 22.64
CA GLN A 35 19.09 8.88 22.24
C GLN A 35 20.08 9.12 21.08
N ARG A 36 20.40 8.08 20.31
CA ARG A 36 21.23 8.17 19.10
C ARG A 36 20.33 8.51 17.91
N ILE A 37 19.85 9.75 17.89
CA ILE A 37 18.82 10.21 16.96
C ILE A 37 19.24 10.07 15.50
N GLY A 38 20.47 10.47 15.16
CA GLY A 38 20.98 10.37 13.78
C GLY A 38 21.02 8.93 13.26
N ASP A 39 21.51 8.00 14.07
CA ASP A 39 21.56 6.58 13.70
C ASP A 39 20.15 6.00 13.58
N ALA A 40 19.27 6.30 14.54
CA ALA A 40 17.89 5.84 14.52
C ALA A 40 17.15 6.29 13.25
N ALA A 41 17.34 7.55 12.86
CA ALA A 41 16.79 8.11 11.63
C ALA A 41 17.24 7.32 10.39
N GLN A 42 18.54 7.03 10.26
CA GLN A 42 19.06 6.29 9.12
C GLN A 42 18.42 4.89 8.99
N TYR A 43 18.31 4.17 10.10
CA TYR A 43 17.73 2.82 10.08
C TYR A 43 16.22 2.81 9.83
N TYR A 44 15.49 3.79 10.37
CA TYR A 44 14.06 3.93 10.05
C TYR A 44 13.84 4.30 8.58
N GLU A 45 14.62 5.24 8.04
CA GLU A 45 14.53 5.64 6.64
C GLU A 45 14.83 4.46 5.70
N LYS A 46 15.91 3.72 5.99
CA LYS A 46 16.23 2.49 5.25
C LYS A 46 15.08 1.49 5.31
N SER A 47 14.54 1.23 6.50
CA SER A 47 13.40 0.32 6.66
C SER A 47 12.20 0.76 5.82
N ILE A 48 11.88 2.05 5.80
CA ILE A 48 10.77 2.61 5.03
C ILE A 48 11.03 2.45 3.53
N GLN A 49 12.24 2.73 3.05
CA GLN A 49 12.64 2.55 1.65
C GLN A 49 12.52 1.08 1.21
N ASP A 50 13.00 0.14 2.04
CA ASP A 50 12.90 -1.30 1.79
C ASP A 50 11.43 -1.77 1.78
N ILE A 51 10.60 -1.24 2.70
CA ILE A 51 9.15 -1.52 2.74
C ILE A 51 8.51 -1.05 1.43
N GLU A 52 8.70 0.20 1.03
CA GLU A 52 8.03 0.75 -0.14
C GLU A 52 8.48 0.07 -1.44
N SER A 53 9.78 -0.17 -1.58
CA SER A 53 10.35 -0.84 -2.74
C SER A 53 9.84 -2.27 -2.88
N PHE A 54 9.85 -3.05 -1.78
CA PHE A 54 9.36 -4.42 -1.81
C PHE A 54 7.84 -4.50 -1.98
N ARG A 55 7.10 -3.57 -1.36
CA ARG A 55 5.64 -3.50 -1.46
C ARG A 55 5.18 -3.28 -2.91
N GLY A 56 5.93 -2.51 -3.70
CA GLY A 56 5.69 -2.33 -5.12
C GLY A 56 5.76 -3.64 -5.94
N LEU A 57 6.50 -4.64 -5.44
CA LEU A 57 6.69 -5.94 -6.09
C LEU A 57 5.65 -7.00 -5.66
N ILE A 58 4.83 -6.72 -4.65
CA ILE A 58 3.84 -7.68 -4.16
C ILE A 58 2.58 -7.58 -5.02
N ASP A 59 2.25 -8.60 -5.81
CA ASP A 59 1.05 -8.54 -6.65
C ASP A 59 -0.24 -8.63 -5.82
N ASN A 60 -0.28 -9.60 -4.90
CA ASN A 60 -1.45 -9.89 -4.09
C ASN A 60 -1.71 -8.80 -3.03
N GLU A 61 -2.91 -8.22 -3.07
CA GLU A 61 -3.32 -7.12 -2.20
C GLU A 61 -3.32 -7.49 -0.71
N ASN A 62 -3.93 -8.61 -0.33
CA ASN A 62 -3.96 -9.04 1.08
C ASN A 62 -2.54 -9.23 1.63
N ARG A 63 -1.63 -9.77 0.82
CA ARG A 63 -0.21 -9.90 1.18
C ARG A 63 0.50 -8.54 1.24
N ARG A 64 0.16 -7.61 0.35
CA ARG A 64 0.70 -6.25 0.34
C ARG A 64 0.26 -5.47 1.58
N GLN A 65 -1.02 -5.58 1.93
CA GLN A 65 -1.60 -4.97 3.11
C GLN A 65 -0.99 -5.56 4.39
N ALA A 66 -0.96 -6.89 4.52
CA ALA A 66 -0.33 -7.55 5.66
C ALA A 66 1.15 -7.16 5.81
N TYR A 67 1.90 -7.12 4.70
CA TYR A 67 3.29 -6.66 4.72
C TYR A 67 3.43 -5.20 5.14
N PHE A 68 2.52 -4.32 4.72
CA PHE A 68 2.52 -2.93 5.14
C PHE A 68 2.16 -2.77 6.62
N GLU A 69 1.19 -3.53 7.12
CA GLU A 69 0.81 -3.57 8.54
C GLU A 69 1.99 -3.98 9.43
N GLU A 70 2.77 -4.99 9.03
CA GLU A 70 4.03 -5.38 9.69
C GLU A 70 5.07 -4.24 9.65
N GLY A 71 5.12 -3.49 8.55
CA GLY A 71 6.05 -2.37 8.33
C GLY A 71 5.68 -1.06 9.04
N LEU A 72 4.45 -0.90 9.53
CA LEU A 72 3.96 0.34 10.16
C LEU A 72 4.84 0.82 11.32
N GLY A 73 5.48 -0.12 12.03
CA GLY A 73 6.38 0.19 13.14
C GLY A 73 7.55 1.11 12.74
N ALA A 74 8.03 1.04 11.49
CA ALA A 74 9.10 1.91 11.00
C ALA A 74 8.61 3.35 10.81
N TYR A 75 7.41 3.53 10.25
CA TYR A 75 6.78 4.85 10.10
C TYR A 75 6.48 5.47 11.46
N ILE A 76 5.87 4.70 12.38
CA ILE A 76 5.59 5.16 13.75
C ILE A 76 6.87 5.65 14.42
N GLY A 77 7.94 4.85 14.36
CA GLY A 77 9.23 5.20 14.95
C GLY A 77 9.84 6.47 14.33
N MET A 78 9.76 6.62 13.00
CA MET A 78 10.21 7.83 12.32
C MET A 78 9.39 9.07 12.73
N ILE A 79 8.06 8.96 12.82
CA ILE A 79 7.18 10.06 13.25
C ILE A 79 7.52 10.49 14.68
N GLN A 80 7.66 9.52 15.61
CA GLN A 80 8.06 9.78 16.99
C GLN A 80 9.43 10.46 17.06
N LEU A 81 10.40 10.00 16.27
CA LEU A 81 11.73 10.56 16.21
C LEU A 81 11.71 12.01 15.71
N ARG A 82 11.01 12.30 14.61
CA ARG A 82 10.90 13.67 14.08
C ARG A 82 10.16 14.60 15.02
N HIS A 83 9.19 14.08 15.77
CA HIS A 83 8.53 14.85 16.82
C HIS A 83 9.49 15.20 17.95
N ALA A 84 10.34 14.26 18.38
CA ALA A 84 11.35 14.49 19.41
C ALA A 84 12.45 15.49 18.99
N GLU A 85 12.65 15.71 17.69
CA GLU A 85 13.56 16.74 17.13
C GLU A 85 12.86 18.08 16.85
N ASP A 86 11.59 18.25 17.23
CA ASP A 86 10.74 19.40 16.87
C ASP A 86 10.57 19.60 15.34
N ARG A 87 10.87 18.56 14.53
CA ARG A 87 10.71 18.54 13.07
C ARG A 87 9.30 18.14 12.67
N PHE A 88 8.32 18.92 13.09
CA PHE A 88 6.89 18.57 12.96
C PHE A 88 6.41 18.42 11.52
N THR A 89 6.96 19.21 10.59
CA THR A 89 6.66 19.10 9.15
C THR A 89 7.10 17.75 8.59
N ASP A 90 8.26 17.25 9.00
CA ASP A 90 8.76 15.95 8.53
C ASP A 90 7.93 14.82 9.13
N ALA A 91 7.60 14.93 10.43
CA ALA A 91 6.69 13.99 11.09
C ALA A 91 5.33 13.92 10.36
N PHE A 92 4.78 15.08 9.96
CA PHE A 92 3.54 15.17 9.17
C PHE A 92 3.70 14.47 7.81
N ASN A 93 4.78 14.74 7.09
CA ASN A 93 5.02 14.14 5.77
C ASN A 93 5.13 12.61 5.85
N TYR A 94 5.77 12.05 6.88
CA TYR A 94 5.83 10.60 7.09
C TYR A 94 4.48 9.99 7.45
N ASN A 95 3.67 10.70 8.23
CA ASN A 95 2.30 10.30 8.53
C ASN A 95 1.45 10.28 7.24
N GLU A 96 1.46 11.35 6.45
CA GLU A 96 0.75 11.41 5.16
C GLU A 96 1.24 10.36 4.16
N ARG A 97 2.54 10.08 4.15
CA ARG A 97 3.12 8.98 3.36
C ARG A 97 2.54 7.64 3.78
N SER A 98 2.43 7.36 5.07
CA SER A 98 1.85 6.10 5.55
C SER A 98 0.35 5.99 5.20
N ARG A 99 -0.43 7.05 5.39
CA ARG A 99 -1.89 7.07 5.15
C ARG A 99 -2.23 6.98 3.66
N SER A 100 -1.52 7.75 2.83
CA SER A 100 -1.73 7.76 1.38
C SER A 100 -1.50 6.38 0.78
N ARG A 101 -0.55 5.59 1.31
CA ARG A 101 -0.29 4.23 0.80
C ARG A 101 -1.47 3.29 1.04
N VAL A 102 -2.13 3.38 2.20
CA VAL A 102 -3.36 2.60 2.48
C VAL A 102 -4.52 3.08 1.63
N PHE A 103 -4.67 4.40 1.48
CA PHE A 103 -5.76 4.99 0.71
C PHE A 103 -5.65 4.72 -0.81
N LEU A 104 -4.46 4.83 -1.37
CA LEU A 104 -4.18 4.55 -2.79
C LEU A 104 -4.40 3.08 -3.13
N ASP A 105 -4.07 2.16 -2.23
CA ASP A 105 -4.42 0.75 -2.39
C ASP A 105 -5.94 0.60 -2.50
N LEU A 106 -6.71 1.19 -1.58
CA LEU A 106 -8.17 1.12 -1.58
C LEU A 106 -8.80 1.68 -2.87
N LEU A 107 -8.31 2.82 -3.37
CA LEU A 107 -8.83 3.48 -4.58
C LEU A 107 -8.41 2.79 -5.88
N GLY A 108 -7.12 2.47 -6.00
CA GLY A 108 -6.57 1.82 -7.19
C GLY A 108 -7.21 0.46 -7.44
N THR A 109 -7.52 -0.28 -6.38
CA THR A 109 -8.20 -1.57 -6.44
C THR A 109 -9.62 -1.45 -7.02
N ARG A 110 -10.45 -0.52 -6.53
CA ARG A 110 -11.87 -0.44 -6.94
C ARG A 110 -12.08 -0.05 -8.40
N VAL A 111 -11.28 0.89 -8.90
CA VAL A 111 -11.46 1.45 -10.25
C VAL A 111 -10.88 0.51 -11.32
N ARG A 112 -9.76 -0.16 -11.04
CA ARG A 112 -9.13 -1.08 -12.00
C ARG A 112 -9.84 -2.42 -12.08
N LEU A 113 -10.17 -3.04 -10.93
CA LEU A 113 -10.86 -4.34 -10.91
C LEU A 113 -12.22 -4.31 -11.63
N SER A 114 -12.95 -3.19 -11.57
CA SER A 114 -14.28 -3.10 -12.19
C SER A 114 -14.22 -3.02 -13.71
N LYS A 115 -13.32 -2.20 -14.27
CA LYS A 115 -13.22 -1.99 -15.71
C LYS A 115 -12.43 -3.10 -16.42
N GLU A 116 -11.31 -3.53 -15.84
CA GLU A 116 -10.46 -4.56 -16.47
C GLU A 116 -11.01 -5.96 -16.35
N LYS A 117 -11.71 -6.31 -15.26
CA LYS A 117 -12.40 -7.61 -15.22
C LYS A 117 -13.49 -7.70 -16.28
N ALA A 118 -14.15 -6.60 -16.63
CA ALA A 118 -15.15 -6.60 -17.69
C ALA A 118 -14.49 -6.82 -19.06
N ASP A 119 -13.50 -5.99 -19.41
CA ASP A 119 -12.83 -6.06 -20.73
C ASP A 119 -12.06 -7.38 -20.93
N LEU A 120 -11.33 -7.84 -19.90
CA LEU A 120 -10.57 -9.09 -19.98
C LEU A 120 -11.47 -10.32 -19.98
N ALA A 121 -12.59 -10.31 -19.25
CA ALA A 121 -13.53 -11.43 -19.26
C ALA A 121 -14.25 -11.57 -20.61
N ASP A 122 -14.58 -10.45 -21.26
CA ASP A 122 -15.21 -10.46 -22.58
C ASP A 122 -14.24 -10.95 -23.66
N GLU A 123 -12.98 -10.51 -23.62
CA GLU A 123 -11.94 -10.98 -24.54
C GLU A 123 -11.60 -12.45 -24.32
N GLU A 124 -11.48 -12.91 -23.06
CA GLU A 124 -11.25 -14.32 -22.73
C GLU A 124 -12.39 -15.21 -23.22
N ARG A 125 -13.66 -14.85 -22.95
CA ARG A 125 -14.82 -15.61 -23.43
C ARG A 125 -14.88 -15.68 -24.95
N ARG A 126 -14.44 -14.64 -25.64
CA ARG A 126 -14.39 -14.63 -27.11
C ARG A 126 -13.31 -15.60 -27.62
N LEU A 127 -12.11 -15.55 -27.04
CA LEU A 127 -11.00 -16.42 -27.45
C LEU A 127 -11.25 -17.90 -27.10
N GLN A 128 -11.87 -18.19 -25.95
CA GLN A 128 -12.27 -19.55 -25.59
C GLN A 128 -13.33 -20.13 -26.54
N ARG A 129 -14.32 -19.32 -26.95
CA ARG A 129 -15.31 -19.72 -27.96
C ARG A 129 -14.65 -20.04 -29.29
N LEU A 130 -13.72 -19.20 -29.74
CA LEU A 130 -12.97 -19.42 -30.96
C LEU A 130 -12.17 -20.74 -30.92
N VAL A 131 -11.47 -21.02 -29.82
CA VAL A 131 -10.74 -22.28 -29.65
C VAL A 131 -11.69 -23.49 -29.67
N ALA A 132 -12.85 -23.39 -29.00
CA ALA A 132 -13.84 -24.46 -28.98
C ALA A 132 -14.45 -24.74 -30.37
N GLU A 133 -14.74 -23.68 -31.14
CA GLU A 133 -15.25 -23.76 -32.50
C GLU A 133 -14.25 -24.43 -33.46
N MET A 134 -12.99 -23.98 -33.43
CA MET A 134 -11.94 -24.59 -34.27
C MET A 134 -11.66 -26.05 -33.89
N LYS A 135 -11.83 -26.40 -32.62
CA LYS A 135 -11.66 -27.79 -32.14
C LYS A 135 -12.79 -28.69 -32.65
N ALA A 136 -14.04 -28.22 -32.58
CA ALA A 136 -15.18 -28.94 -33.13
C ALA A 136 -15.08 -29.15 -34.65
N GLN A 137 -14.55 -28.17 -35.38
CA GLN A 137 -14.34 -28.27 -36.82
C GLN A 137 -13.30 -29.34 -37.20
N VAL A 138 -12.21 -29.44 -36.42
CA VAL A 138 -11.20 -30.51 -36.58
C VAL A 138 -11.80 -31.90 -36.34
N ASP A 139 -12.72 -32.04 -35.39
CA ASP A 139 -13.38 -33.31 -35.06
C ASP A 139 -14.39 -33.74 -36.16
N VAL A 140 -15.02 -32.79 -36.86
CA VAL A 140 -16.00 -33.06 -37.93
C VAL A 140 -15.32 -33.32 -39.29
N GLU A 141 -14.21 -32.64 -39.60
CA GLU A 141 -13.56 -32.69 -40.92
C GLU A 141 -12.52 -33.82 -41.09
N GLY A 142 -12.49 -34.79 -40.17
CA GLY A 142 -11.53 -35.92 -40.14
C GLY A 142 -11.57 -36.90 -41.32
N GLY A 143 -12.38 -36.65 -42.36
CA GLY A 143 -12.59 -37.54 -43.51
C GLY A 143 -11.68 -37.30 -44.73
N THR A 144 -11.08 -36.10 -44.90
CA THR A 144 -10.29 -35.75 -46.11
C THR A 144 -8.94 -35.12 -45.74
N THR A 145 -7.83 -35.68 -46.23
CA THR A 145 -6.45 -35.38 -45.78
C THR A 145 -6.08 -33.89 -45.83
N LEU A 146 -6.46 -33.17 -46.91
CA LEU A 146 -6.14 -31.74 -47.09
C LEU A 146 -6.94 -30.82 -46.15
N VAL A 147 -8.24 -31.11 -45.96
CA VAL A 147 -9.14 -30.33 -45.08
C VAL A 147 -8.71 -30.47 -43.62
N SER A 148 -8.30 -31.68 -43.20
CA SER A 148 -7.83 -31.91 -41.83
C SER A 148 -6.54 -31.14 -41.47
N ILE A 149 -5.69 -30.83 -42.46
CA ILE A 149 -4.44 -30.09 -42.25
C ILE A 149 -4.74 -28.60 -42.01
N GLU A 150 -5.67 -28.04 -42.77
CA GLU A 150 -6.07 -26.64 -42.64
C GLU A 150 -6.81 -26.39 -41.31
N ALA A 151 -7.74 -27.27 -40.94
CA ALA A 151 -8.44 -27.21 -39.66
C ALA A 151 -7.47 -27.28 -38.46
N LYS A 152 -6.49 -28.20 -38.48
CA LYS A 152 -5.46 -28.32 -37.44
C LYS A 152 -4.55 -27.09 -37.34
N ARG A 153 -4.22 -26.46 -38.48
CA ARG A 153 -3.44 -25.22 -38.51
C ARG A 153 -4.20 -24.07 -37.87
N SER A 154 -5.49 -23.95 -38.16
CA SER A 154 -6.34 -22.91 -37.62
C SER A 154 -6.61 -23.07 -36.12
N LEU A 155 -6.81 -24.30 -35.63
CA LEU A 155 -6.84 -24.60 -34.19
C LEU A 155 -5.53 -24.20 -33.50
N SER A 156 -4.39 -24.59 -34.07
CA SER A 156 -3.08 -24.24 -33.53
C SER A 156 -2.85 -22.72 -33.48
N ALA A 157 -3.40 -21.96 -34.43
CA ALA A 157 -3.33 -20.51 -34.44
C ALA A 157 -4.23 -19.89 -33.36
N ALA A 158 -5.44 -20.40 -33.18
CA ALA A 158 -6.36 -19.97 -32.11
C ALA A 158 -5.75 -20.23 -30.71
N GLU A 159 -5.15 -21.40 -30.50
CA GLU A 159 -4.47 -21.73 -29.23
C GLU A 159 -3.26 -20.83 -28.95
N ARG A 160 -2.43 -20.52 -29.96
CA ARG A 160 -1.32 -19.57 -29.81
C ARG A 160 -1.81 -18.17 -29.44
N THR A 161 -2.91 -17.74 -30.05
CA THR A 161 -3.53 -16.44 -29.78
C THR A 161 -4.03 -16.38 -28.33
N TYR A 162 -4.70 -17.43 -27.86
CA TYR A 162 -5.14 -17.52 -26.46
C TYR A 162 -3.97 -17.54 -25.47
N ARG A 163 -2.89 -18.29 -25.75
CA ARG A 163 -1.68 -18.28 -24.91
C ARG A 163 -1.01 -16.91 -24.86
N SER A 164 -0.93 -16.19 -25.98
CA SER A 164 -0.39 -14.83 -26.03
C SER A 164 -1.25 -13.83 -25.25
N PHE A 165 -2.58 -13.96 -25.31
CA PHE A 165 -3.49 -13.21 -24.45
C PHE A 165 -3.19 -13.45 -22.96
N LEU A 166 -3.07 -14.70 -22.52
CA LEU A 166 -2.74 -15.02 -21.12
C LEU A 166 -1.40 -14.44 -20.67
N THR A 167 -0.39 -14.39 -21.55
CA THR A 167 0.90 -13.73 -21.25
C THR A 167 0.76 -12.22 -21.13
N ARG A 168 0.05 -11.57 -22.07
CA ARG A 168 -0.19 -10.11 -22.02
C ARG A 168 -0.96 -9.68 -20.77
N VAL A 169 -1.95 -10.47 -20.35
CA VAL A 169 -2.68 -10.22 -19.09
C VAL A 169 -1.72 -10.20 -17.90
N ARG A 170 -0.79 -11.17 -17.82
CA ARG A 170 0.23 -11.23 -16.76
C ARG A 170 1.23 -10.07 -16.82
N GLU A 171 1.63 -9.63 -18.01
CA GLU A 171 2.57 -8.51 -18.18
C GLU A 171 1.92 -7.16 -17.83
N ARG A 172 0.64 -6.97 -18.17
CA ARG A 172 -0.13 -5.76 -17.83
C ARG A 172 -0.34 -5.62 -16.33
N ASP A 173 -0.62 -6.73 -15.64
CA ASP A 173 -0.67 -6.76 -14.17
C ASP A 173 0.64 -6.26 -13.55
N ARG A 174 1.78 -6.55 -14.19
CA ARG A 174 3.11 -6.11 -13.78
C ARG A 174 3.37 -4.63 -14.09
N GLU A 175 3.00 -4.11 -15.26
CA GLU A 175 3.11 -2.68 -15.59
C GLU A 175 2.25 -1.81 -14.66
N GLN A 176 1.07 -2.28 -14.31
CA GLN A 176 0.18 -1.61 -13.38
C GLN A 176 0.75 -1.43 -11.97
N ALA A 177 1.67 -2.31 -11.57
CA ALA A 177 2.40 -2.17 -10.32
C ALA A 177 3.25 -0.88 -10.30
N SER A 178 3.73 -0.41 -11.46
CA SER A 178 4.54 0.83 -11.57
C SER A 178 3.71 2.10 -11.37
N LEU A 179 2.44 2.11 -11.79
CA LEU A 179 1.48 3.21 -11.59
C LEU A 179 1.00 3.35 -10.13
N ARG A 180 1.40 2.44 -9.22
CA ARG A 180 1.05 2.50 -7.78
C ARG A 180 1.91 3.52 -7.00
N THR A 181 2.78 4.24 -7.68
CA THR A 181 3.80 5.13 -7.11
C THR A 181 3.35 6.60 -7.12
N VAL A 182 2.13 6.91 -6.66
CA VAL A 182 1.73 8.31 -6.44
C VAL A 182 2.40 8.79 -5.16
N GLU A 183 3.19 9.85 -5.22
CA GLU A 183 3.81 10.44 -4.04
C GLU A 183 2.74 11.15 -3.18
N PRO A 184 2.72 10.92 -1.85
CA PRO A 184 1.85 11.63 -0.92
C PRO A 184 2.10 13.13 -0.96
N LEU A 185 1.08 13.92 -0.62
CA LEU A 185 1.25 15.37 -0.48
C LEU A 185 2.16 15.69 0.70
N THR A 186 3.05 16.65 0.48
CA THR A 186 3.84 17.29 1.54
C THR A 186 3.00 18.33 2.28
N ALA A 187 3.40 18.68 3.49
CA ALA A 187 2.80 19.77 4.26
C ALA A 187 2.66 21.06 3.44
N SER A 188 3.70 21.46 2.69
CA SER A 188 3.63 22.67 1.86
C SER A 188 2.58 22.57 0.75
N GLN A 189 2.39 21.40 0.16
CA GLN A 189 1.34 21.19 -0.84
C GLN A 189 -0.05 21.24 -0.19
N VAL A 190 -0.22 20.62 0.99
CA VAL A 190 -1.47 20.71 1.76
C VAL A 190 -1.80 22.17 2.11
N GLN A 191 -0.82 22.94 2.59
CA GLN A 191 -1.01 24.35 2.93
C GLN A 191 -1.46 25.20 1.72
N LYS A 192 -1.01 24.88 0.51
CA LYS A 192 -1.42 25.59 -0.72
C LYS A 192 -2.88 25.31 -1.12
N LEU A 193 -3.42 24.17 -0.69
CA LEU A 193 -4.80 23.75 -0.95
C LEU A 193 -5.80 24.34 0.05
N LEU A 194 -5.34 24.92 1.16
CA LEU A 194 -6.21 25.53 2.17
C LEU A 194 -6.67 26.92 1.76
N ASP A 195 -7.97 27.16 1.86
CA ASP A 195 -8.59 28.47 1.69
C ASP A 195 -8.20 29.44 2.83
N PRO A 196 -8.28 30.77 2.63
CA PRO A 196 -8.08 31.74 3.69
C PRO A 196 -9.01 31.48 4.89
N GLY A 197 -8.44 31.34 6.09
CA GLY A 197 -9.19 31.04 7.32
C GLY A 197 -9.51 29.56 7.53
N GLN A 198 -9.11 28.67 6.61
CA GLN A 198 -9.28 27.24 6.75
C GLN A 198 -8.14 26.63 7.57
N THR A 199 -8.48 25.79 8.54
CA THR A 199 -7.53 25.02 9.34
C THR A 199 -7.79 23.54 9.16
N LEU A 200 -6.74 22.77 8.85
CA LEU A 200 -6.78 21.32 8.87
C LEU A 200 -6.26 20.84 10.22
N VAL A 201 -7.07 20.05 10.92
CA VAL A 201 -6.64 19.30 12.10
C VAL A 201 -6.53 17.84 11.72
N GLU A 202 -5.32 17.30 11.86
CA GLU A 202 -5.03 15.90 11.57
C GLU A 202 -4.49 15.22 12.82
N TYR A 203 -4.81 13.94 13.00
CA TYR A 203 -4.30 13.16 14.12
C TYR A 203 -3.82 11.78 13.71
N PHE A 204 -2.81 11.29 14.43
CA PHE A 204 -2.24 9.95 14.30
C PHE A 204 -2.14 9.30 15.68
N THR A 205 -2.71 8.11 15.81
CA THR A 205 -2.80 7.40 17.09
C THR A 205 -1.87 6.19 17.08
N THR A 206 -0.97 6.14 18.05
CA THR A 206 -0.18 4.95 18.39
C THR A 206 -0.83 4.22 19.56
N GLU A 207 -0.23 3.12 20.03
CA GLU A 207 -0.73 2.41 21.21
C GLU A 207 -0.67 3.26 22.50
N SER A 208 0.32 4.15 22.63
CA SER A 208 0.59 4.90 23.87
C SER A 208 0.35 6.41 23.80
N GLU A 209 0.24 6.97 22.60
CA GLU A 209 0.18 8.42 22.39
C GLU A 209 -0.55 8.80 21.10
N VAL A 210 -1.06 10.03 21.07
CA VAL A 210 -1.72 10.64 19.91
C VAL A 210 -0.92 11.87 19.50
N PHE A 211 -0.58 11.95 18.22
CA PHE A 211 -0.02 13.14 17.60
C PHE A 211 -1.14 13.90 16.91
N VAL A 212 -1.19 15.21 17.11
CA VAL A 212 -2.15 16.10 16.45
C VAL A 212 -1.37 17.18 15.73
N TRP A 213 -1.66 17.38 14.45
CA TRP A 213 -1.15 18.49 13.65
C TRP A 213 -2.26 19.49 13.40
N VAL A 214 -1.92 20.76 13.54
CA VAL A 214 -2.75 21.90 13.14
C VAL A 214 -2.02 22.56 11.98
N VAL A 215 -2.62 22.45 10.79
CA VAL A 215 -2.07 22.91 9.53
C VAL A 215 -2.91 24.07 9.02
N GLU A 216 -2.27 25.21 8.84
CA GLU A 216 -2.83 26.42 8.24
C GLU A 216 -1.94 26.87 7.08
N ARG A 217 -2.43 27.79 6.25
CA ARG A 217 -1.75 28.21 5.00
C ARG A 217 -0.29 28.64 5.17
N LYS A 218 0.09 29.17 6.35
CA LYS A 218 1.44 29.69 6.62
C LYS A 218 2.18 28.97 7.75
N PHE A 219 1.48 28.17 8.56
CA PHE A 219 2.10 27.51 9.69
C PHE A 219 1.59 26.08 9.86
N LEU A 220 2.46 25.27 10.45
CA LEU A 220 2.16 23.93 10.87
C LEU A 220 2.69 23.78 12.29
N SER A 221 1.84 23.35 13.20
CA SER A 221 2.23 23.03 14.57
C SER A 221 1.78 21.62 14.90
N SER A 222 2.43 21.00 15.89
CA SER A 222 2.05 19.68 16.35
C SER A 222 2.02 19.61 17.87
N ARG A 223 1.13 18.79 18.40
CA ARG A 223 1.03 18.45 19.82
C ARG A 223 1.05 16.95 19.99
N ARG A 224 1.79 16.50 20.99
CA ARG A 224 1.83 15.11 21.44
C ARG A 224 0.98 14.98 22.69
N LEU A 225 0.00 14.09 22.66
CA LEU A 225 -0.87 13.78 23.77
C LEU A 225 -0.47 12.41 24.30
N ALA A 226 -0.07 12.34 25.58
CA ALA A 226 0.24 11.09 26.27
C ALA A 226 -1.07 10.34 26.62
N LEU A 227 -1.79 9.93 25.57
CA LEU A 227 -3.09 9.26 25.65
C LEU A 227 -3.00 7.91 24.96
N ARG A 228 -3.27 6.84 25.72
CA ARG A 228 -3.30 5.48 25.17
C ARG A 228 -4.52 5.31 24.29
N LYS A 229 -4.37 4.52 23.23
CA LYS A 229 -5.47 4.19 22.31
C LYS A 229 -6.68 3.60 23.02
N SER A 230 -6.45 2.73 24.01
CA SER A 230 -7.53 2.13 24.82
C SER A 230 -8.35 3.18 25.57
N ASP A 231 -7.71 4.24 26.06
CA ASP A 231 -8.37 5.28 26.84
C ASP A 231 -9.09 6.26 25.94
N LEU A 232 -8.50 6.58 24.78
CA LEU A 232 -9.18 7.33 23.72
C LEU A 232 -10.48 6.62 23.27
N LEU A 233 -10.43 5.30 23.06
CA LEU A 233 -11.62 4.54 22.65
C LEU A 233 -12.73 4.57 23.72
N LYS A 234 -12.38 4.53 25.01
CA LYS A 234 -13.34 4.70 26.10
C LYS A 234 -13.98 6.10 26.08
N GLN A 235 -13.18 7.15 25.90
CA GLN A 235 -13.68 8.53 25.83
C GLN A 235 -14.60 8.74 24.62
N ILE A 236 -14.25 8.18 23.45
CA ILE A 236 -15.10 8.23 22.26
C ILE A 236 -16.44 7.52 22.52
N LYS A 237 -16.40 6.35 23.17
CA LYS A 237 -17.61 5.60 23.52
C LYS A 237 -18.53 6.43 24.43
N LEU A 238 -17.98 7.00 25.50
CA LEU A 238 -18.72 7.87 26.42
C LEU A 238 -19.33 9.09 25.71
N LEU A 239 -18.55 9.75 24.85
CA LEU A 239 -19.04 10.91 24.08
C LEU A 239 -20.18 10.52 23.15
N ARG A 240 -20.08 9.38 22.44
CA ARG A 240 -21.14 8.89 21.57
C ARG A 240 -22.43 8.60 22.34
N GLU A 241 -22.32 7.96 23.51
CA GLU A 241 -23.47 7.70 24.39
C GLU A 241 -24.12 9.00 24.87
N GLN A 242 -23.32 10.01 25.23
CA GLN A 242 -23.84 11.32 25.63
C GLN A 242 -24.57 12.03 24.49
N ILE A 243 -23.99 12.04 23.28
CA ILE A 243 -24.63 12.65 22.09
C ILE A 243 -25.93 11.91 21.74
N SER A 244 -25.94 10.58 21.79
CA SER A 244 -27.14 9.78 21.49
C SER A 244 -28.26 9.97 22.52
N ASN A 245 -27.92 10.14 23.80
CA ASN A 245 -28.92 10.37 24.85
C ASN A 245 -29.52 11.78 24.82
N ILE A 246 -28.78 12.78 24.32
CA ILE A 246 -29.30 14.14 24.16
C ILE A 246 -30.37 14.20 23.06
N GLY A 247 -30.25 13.40 21.99
CA GLY A 247 -31.26 13.32 20.92
C GLY A 247 -32.54 12.56 21.28
N GLY A 248 -32.60 11.88 22.44
CA GLY A 248 -33.76 11.13 22.91
C GLY A 248 -34.68 11.87 23.88
N LEU A 249 -34.37 13.12 24.22
CA LEU A 249 -35.14 13.95 25.17
C LEU A 249 -35.99 15.03 24.47
N GLU A 250 -36.06 15.04 23.13
CA GLU A 250 -36.88 15.97 22.33
C GLU A 250 -38.11 15.29 21.66
N THR A 251 -38.69 14.27 22.27
CA THR A 251 -40.01 13.71 21.88
C THR A 251 -40.92 13.55 23.08
#